data_AF-A0A7R9MNF6-F1
#
_entry.id   AF-A0A7R9MNF6-F1
#
_cell.length_a   1.000
_cell.length_b   1.000
_cell.length_c   1.000
_cell.angle_alpha   90.00
_cell.angle_beta   90.00
_cell.angle_gamma   90.00
#
_symmetry.space_group_name_H-M   'P 1'
#
loop_
_entity.id
_entity.type
_entity.pdbx_description
1 polymer ?
#
loop_
_entity_poly.entity_id
_entity_poly.type
_entity_poly.pdbx_seq_one_letter_code
_entity_poly.pdbx_strand_id
1 'polypeptide(L)'
;MADNVLIGIIESELQIEDQMSDSSSYRTNKIGGYPVLSCESNSGTIGHFNSLVCDLCSKTLTFVSQIYCPIDDTLTDRVIYLFVCINTDCSHNKWFA
;
A
#
# COMPACT_ATOMS: atom_id res chain seq x y z
N MET A 1 7.17 13.40 -28.57
CA MET A 1 6.25 13.48 -27.42
C MET A 1 7.03 12.89 -26.27
N ALA A 2 7.48 13.69 -25.31
CA ALA A 2 8.38 13.24 -24.27
C ALA A 2 7.55 12.73 -23.08
N ASP A 3 7.72 11.46 -22.74
CA ASP A 3 7.12 10.86 -21.55
C ASP A 3 7.87 11.38 -20.33
N ASN A 4 7.19 12.21 -19.53
CA ASN A 4 7.75 12.73 -18.29
C ASN A 4 7.62 11.66 -17.21
N VAL A 5 8.73 11.06 -16.82
CA VAL A 5 8.81 10.13 -15.68
C VAL A 5 9.11 10.94 -14.42
N LEU A 6 8.19 10.94 -13.46
CA LEU A 6 8.42 11.51 -12.14
C LEU A 6 9.19 10.50 -11.28
N ILE A 7 10.45 10.81 -10.97
CA ILE A 7 11.29 10.02 -10.08
C ILE A 7 11.38 10.78 -8.75
N GLY A 8 10.89 10.17 -7.67
CA GLY A 8 11.09 10.71 -6.33
C GLY A 8 12.57 10.61 -5.95
N ILE A 9 13.21 11.75 -5.69
CA ILE A 9 14.60 11.79 -5.21
C ILE A 9 14.57 11.69 -3.70
N ILE A 10 15.29 10.73 -3.14
CA ILE A 10 15.53 10.65 -1.70
C ILE A 10 16.58 11.72 -1.38
N GLU A 11 16.16 12.83 -0.79
CA GLU A 11 17.04 13.98 -0.53
C GLU A 11 18.12 13.68 0.52
N SER A 12 17.88 12.75 1.44
CA SER A 12 18.88 12.29 2.42
C SER A 12 18.46 10.99 3.12
N GLU A 13 19.45 10.22 3.58
CA GLU A 13 19.25 9.18 4.59
C GLU A 13 18.94 9.85 5.93
N LEU A 14 17.71 9.68 6.42
CA LEU A 14 17.38 10.09 7.78
C LEU A 14 18.24 9.24 8.73
N GLN A 15 19.04 9.90 9.57
CA GLN A 15 19.67 9.27 10.73
C GLN A 15 18.54 8.88 11.69
N ILE A 16 17.99 7.67 11.51
CA ILE A 16 17.05 7.11 12.46
C ILE A 16 17.88 6.72 13.68
N GLU A 17 17.98 7.63 14.65
CA GLU A 17 18.30 7.23 16.01
C GLU A 17 17.25 6.17 16.40
N ASP A 18 17.71 5.01 16.85
CA ASP A 18 16.96 3.79 17.24
C ASP A 18 16.02 4.03 18.45
N GLN A 19 15.16 5.04 18.36
CA GLN A 19 14.17 5.48 19.34
C GLN A 19 12.83 5.79 18.64
N MET A 20 12.55 5.16 17.51
CA MET A 20 11.23 5.20 16.87
C MET A 20 10.60 3.82 16.97
N SER A 21 9.76 3.63 17.99
CA SER A 21 8.62 2.72 17.82
C SER A 21 7.99 3.04 16.47
N ASP A 22 7.72 2.00 15.67
CA ASP A 22 7.10 2.07 14.34
C ASP A 22 5.86 2.97 14.36
N SER A 23 6.09 4.27 14.19
CA SER A 23 5.10 5.33 14.31
C SER A 23 4.45 5.61 12.96
N SER A 24 4.53 4.63 12.06
CA SER A 24 3.84 4.71 10.78
C SER A 24 2.33 4.65 11.04
N SER A 25 1.67 5.79 10.84
CA SER A 25 0.22 5.92 10.98
C SER A 25 -0.47 5.40 9.73
N TYR A 26 -1.74 5.02 9.83
CA TYR A 26 -2.59 4.75 8.66
C TYR A 26 -2.70 5.98 7.73
N ARG A 27 -2.38 7.17 8.24
CA ARG A 27 -2.34 8.45 7.49
C ARG A 27 -1.06 8.64 6.68
N THR A 28 -0.05 7.79 6.86
CA THR A 28 1.21 7.88 6.12
C THR A 28 1.05 7.16 4.77
N ASN A 29 1.36 7.85 3.68
CA ASN A 29 1.47 7.21 2.35
C ASN A 29 2.72 6.31 2.32
N LYS A 30 2.58 5.08 1.82
CA LYS A 30 3.66 4.08 1.77
C LYS A 30 3.70 3.35 0.44
N ILE A 31 4.89 2.99 -0.01
CA ILE A 31 5.14 2.03 -1.10
C ILE A 31 5.91 0.86 -0.48
N GLY A 32 5.41 -0.36 -0.67
CA GLY A 32 5.97 -1.58 -0.09
C GLY A 32 5.82 -1.67 1.44
N GLY A 33 6.44 -2.71 2.02
CA GLY A 33 6.33 -3.03 3.44
C GLY A 33 5.01 -3.70 3.81
N TYR A 34 4.48 -3.38 4.99
CA TYR A 34 3.20 -3.89 5.49
C TYR A 34 2.17 -2.74 5.64
N PRO A 35 0.89 -2.98 5.32
CA PRO A 35 -0.17 -2.01 5.51
C PRO A 35 -0.38 -1.71 7.00
N VAL A 36 -0.66 -0.46 7.33
CA VAL A 36 -1.04 -0.03 8.67
C VAL A 36 -2.55 0.19 8.70
N LEU A 37 -3.23 -0.49 9.61
CA LEU A 37 -4.67 -0.35 9.82
C LEU A 37 -4.98 0.77 10.80
N SER A 38 -6.08 1.50 10.56
CA SER A 38 -6.66 2.39 11.56
C SER A 38 -7.28 1.57 12.69
N CYS A 39 -6.87 1.83 13.94
CA CYS A 39 -7.40 1.15 15.14
C CYS A 39 -8.92 1.33 15.35
N GLU A 40 -9.58 2.25 14.64
CA GLU A 40 -11.01 2.55 14.77
C GLU A 40 -11.93 1.55 14.04
N SER A 41 -11.38 0.63 13.25
CA SER A 41 -12.15 -0.37 12.51
C SER A 41 -12.58 -1.55 13.39
N ASN A 42 -13.33 -1.28 14.46
CA ASN A 42 -13.99 -2.35 15.21
C ASN A 42 -14.94 -3.12 14.28
N SER A 43 -14.68 -4.43 14.12
CA SER A 43 -15.54 -5.46 13.54
C SER A 43 -15.51 -5.64 12.01
N GLY A 44 -14.82 -6.71 11.56
CA GLY A 44 -15.19 -7.44 10.34
C GLY A 44 -14.07 -7.73 9.34
N THR A 45 -13.21 -6.76 9.02
CA THR A 45 -12.27 -6.84 7.87
C THR A 45 -10.79 -6.97 8.26
N ILE A 46 -10.46 -6.73 9.53
CA ILE A 46 -9.09 -6.62 10.06
C ILE A 46 -8.26 -7.92 9.93
N GLY A 47 -8.89 -9.08 9.74
CA GLY A 47 -8.18 -10.36 9.62
C GLY A 47 -7.73 -10.77 8.22
N HIS A 48 -8.06 -10.01 7.15
CA HIS A 48 -8.19 -10.63 5.82
C HIS A 48 -7.22 -10.14 4.73
N PHE A 49 -6.21 -9.31 5.03
CA PHE A 49 -5.22 -8.95 3.99
C PHE A 49 -4.36 -10.15 3.57
N ASN A 50 -3.98 -11.00 4.52
CA ASN A 50 -3.19 -12.21 4.23
C ASN A 50 -3.97 -13.28 3.46
N SER A 51 -5.29 -13.15 3.36
CA SER A 51 -6.18 -14.04 2.61
C SER A 51 -6.70 -13.40 1.32
N LEU A 52 -6.21 -12.21 0.95
CA LEU A 52 -6.42 -11.68 -0.39
C LEU A 52 -5.68 -12.55 -1.40
N VAL A 53 -6.43 -13.11 -2.35
CA VAL A 53 -5.92 -13.97 -3.41
C VAL A 53 -6.30 -13.42 -4.77
N CYS A 54 -5.50 -13.73 -5.78
CA CYS A 54 -5.78 -13.38 -7.16
C CYS A 54 -6.98 -14.20 -7.69
N ASP A 55 -7.96 -13.53 -8.28
CA ASP A 55 -9.14 -14.22 -8.83
C ASP A 55 -8.82 -15.17 -10.00
N LEU A 56 -7.65 -15.02 -10.64
CA LEU A 56 -7.25 -15.82 -11.80
C LEU A 56 -6.44 -17.07 -11.42
N CYS A 57 -5.43 -16.91 -10.57
CA CYS A 57 -4.53 -18.01 -10.20
C CYS A 57 -4.63 -18.44 -8.72
N SER A 58 -5.48 -17.78 -7.95
CA SER A 58 -5.70 -18.02 -6.51
C SER A 58 -4.45 -17.89 -5.63
N LYS A 59 -3.32 -17.38 -6.15
CA LYS A 59 -2.14 -17.06 -5.34
C LYS A 59 -2.38 -15.79 -4.52
N THR A 60 -1.79 -15.73 -3.33
CA THR A 60 -1.85 -14.56 -2.44
C THR A 60 -1.37 -13.29 -3.15
N LEU A 61 -2.12 -12.20 -2.96
CA LEU A 61 -1.75 -10.89 -3.50
C LEU A 61 -0.65 -10.25 -2.64
N THR A 62 0.24 -9.52 -3.30
CA THR A 62 1.31 -8.77 -2.64
C THR A 62 0.87 -7.33 -2.42
N PHE A 63 1.09 -6.82 -1.21
CA PHE A 63 0.87 -5.42 -0.91
C PHE A 63 1.86 -4.53 -1.66
N VAL A 64 1.36 -3.47 -2.31
CA VAL A 64 2.16 -2.53 -3.10
C VAL A 64 2.18 -1.15 -2.46
N SER A 65 1.04 -0.64 -2.01
CA SER A 65 0.97 0.73 -1.52
C SER A 65 -0.24 0.98 -0.62
N GLN A 66 -0.07 1.92 0.29
CA GLN A 66 -1.11 2.52 1.11
C GLN A 66 -1.15 4.02 0.79
N ILE A 67 -2.35 4.54 0.52
CA ILE A 67 -2.56 5.94 0.18
C ILE A 67 -3.65 6.50 1.10
N TYR A 68 -3.27 7.43 1.96
CA TYR A 68 -4.18 8.24 2.74
C TYR A 68 -4.95 9.18 1.81
N CYS A 69 -6.28 9.10 1.89
CA CYS A 69 -7.21 9.82 1.04
C CYS A 69 -8.28 10.47 1.94
N PRO A 70 -7.98 11.65 2.51
CA PRO A 70 -8.96 12.38 3.31
C PRO A 70 -10.12 12.80 2.40
N ILE A 71 -11.32 12.84 2.98
CA ILE A 71 -12.51 13.33 2.29
C ILE A 71 -12.94 14.60 3.00
N ASP A 72 -12.92 15.70 2.25
CA ASP A 72 -13.36 17.00 2.73
C ASP A 72 -14.77 16.91 3.31
N ASP A 73 -15.01 17.69 4.36
CA ASP A 73 -16.30 17.79 5.07
C ASP A 73 -16.82 16.49 5.71
N THR A 74 -15.95 15.49 5.92
CA THR A 74 -16.29 14.27 6.67
C THR A 74 -15.38 14.07 7.88
N LEU A 75 -15.91 13.44 8.93
CA LEU A 75 -15.14 13.09 10.14
C LEU A 75 -14.31 11.81 9.97
N THR A 76 -14.43 11.14 8.83
CA THR A 76 -13.83 9.82 8.58
C THR A 76 -12.87 9.90 7.41
N ASP A 77 -11.60 9.63 7.67
CA ASP A 77 -10.60 9.50 6.63
C ASP A 77 -10.73 8.16 5.89
N ARG A 78 -10.32 8.11 4.62
CA ARG A 78 -10.15 6.85 3.89
C ARG A 78 -8.68 6.54 3.69
N VAL A 79 -8.42 5.25 3.56
CA VAL A 79 -7.12 4.72 3.16
C VAL A 79 -7.36 3.74 2.02
N ILE A 80 -6.66 3.94 0.91
CA ILE A 80 -6.66 3.04 -0.23
C ILE A 80 -5.46 2.10 -0.06
N TYR A 81 -5.72 0.80 -0.04
CA TYR A 81 -4.68 -0.23 -0.04
C TYR A 81 -4.64 -0.91 -1.40
N LEU A 82 -3.46 -0.96 -2.01
CA LEU A 82 -3.23 -1.61 -3.30
C LEU A 82 -2.54 -2.95 -3.09
N PHE A 83 -3.15 -4.01 -3.61
CA PHE A 83 -2.61 -5.36 -3.65
C PHE A 83 -2.60 -5.87 -5.09
N VAL A 84 -1.53 -6.57 -5.49
CA VAL A 84 -1.37 -7.05 -6.87
C VAL A 84 -0.91 -8.50 -6.91
N CYS A 85 -1.27 -9.21 -7.99
CA CYS A 85 -0.72 -10.53 -8.26
C CYS A 85 0.65 -10.38 -8.92
N ILE A 86 1.70 -10.88 -8.28
CA ILE A 86 3.08 -10.86 -8.81
C ILE A 86 3.46 -12.18 -9.51
N ASN A 87 2.51 -13.10 -9.66
CA ASN A 87 2.75 -14.38 -10.33
C ASN A 87 2.95 -14.15 -11.82
N THR A 88 4.17 -14.36 -12.32
CA THR A 88 4.56 -14.14 -13.72
C THR A 88 3.73 -14.96 -14.69
N ASP A 89 3.28 -16.14 -14.27
CA ASP A 89 2.48 -17.03 -15.12
C ASP A 89 0.97 -16.68 -15.11
N CYS A 90 0.55 -15.74 -14.25
CA CYS A 90 -0.85 -15.33 -14.12
C CYS A 90 -1.20 -14.12 -15.00
N SER A 91 -0.23 -13.26 -15.31
CA SER A 91 -0.53 -12.05 -16.07
C SER A 91 -0.79 -12.39 -17.54
N HIS A 92 -2.05 -12.30 -17.97
CA HIS A 92 -2.39 -12.35 -19.39
C HIS A 92 -1.83 -11.16 -20.18
N ASN A 93 -1.59 -10.03 -19.49
CA ASN A 93 -0.95 -8.85 -20.05
C ASN A 93 0.49 -8.81 -19.55
N LYS A 94 1.46 -8.93 -20.47
CA LYS A 94 2.84 -8.53 -20.17
C LYS A 94 2.81 -7.05 -19.86
N TRP A 95 3.18 -6.69 -18.64
CA TRP A 95 3.40 -5.29 -18.28
C TRP A 95 4.66 -4.87 -19.03
N PHE A 96 4.49 -4.12 -20.13
CA PHE A 96 5.60 -3.45 -20.80
C PHE A 96 6.00 -2.29 -19.88
N ALA A 97 7.00 -2.54 -19.04
CA ALA A 97 7.83 -1.49 -18.46
C ALA A 97 8.79 -0.97 -19.55
#